data_AF-A0A1S9C7T4-F1
#
_entry.id   AF-A0A1S9C7T4-F1
#
_cell.length_a   1.000
_cell.length_b   1.000
_cell.length_c   1.000
_cell.angle_alpha   90.00
_cell.angle_beta   90.00
_cell.angle_gamma   90.00
#
_symmetry.space_group_name_H-M   'P 1'
#
loop_
_entity.id
_entity.type
_entity.pdbx_description
1 polymer ?
#
loop_
_entity_poly.entity_id
_entity_poly.type
_entity_poly.pdbx_seq_one_letter_code
_entity_poly.pdbx_strand_id
1 'polypeptide(L)'
;MSKNKIKIFGLISLVIFSILIIYFGGSDNKLANINKNEVSRIQVIGTMGNPMYGADSKIIVNREEIKNFVNTFNSGEIGKKVKEKDILIGFSNKYIFFDEDKVIAEYNFNVNNTNIIGIDGEFYYIKYDKKLELPNELYEKSKSQKIVVDSNGTPMDLVRYNNETYVKSELPEITVEWIEWFNSLSSSEQAVTSYVPNLGDVKPLGQN
;
A
#
# COMPACT_ATOMS: atom_id res chain seq x y z
N MET A 1 66.79 11.66 24.92
CA MET A 1 65.81 11.38 23.84
C MET A 1 65.31 9.95 24.02
N SER A 2 64.04 9.58 24.16
CA SER A 2 62.77 10.31 24.11
C SER A 2 61.71 9.40 24.77
N LYS A 3 61.49 9.54 26.09
CA LYS A 3 60.37 8.89 26.82
C LYS A 3 58.98 9.45 26.38
N ASN A 4 58.96 10.49 25.56
CA ASN A 4 57.74 11.14 25.07
C ASN A 4 57.11 10.45 23.85
N LYS A 5 57.84 9.59 23.12
CA LYS A 5 57.29 8.96 21.90
C LYS A 5 56.31 7.82 22.20
N ILE A 6 56.47 7.10 23.31
CA ILE A 6 55.61 5.95 23.65
C ILE A 6 54.21 6.40 24.12
N LYS A 7 54.10 7.55 24.80
CA LYS A 7 52.80 8.10 25.22
C LYS A 7 51.97 8.64 24.04
N ILE A 8 52.62 9.09 22.97
CA ILE A 8 51.94 9.67 21.79
C ILE A 8 51.24 8.57 20.96
N PHE A 9 51.86 7.40 20.80
CA PHE A 9 51.23 6.29 20.06
C PHE A 9 50.03 5.67 20.80
N GLY A 10 50.07 5.59 22.14
CA GLY A 10 48.92 5.15 22.94
C GLY A 10 47.73 6.10 22.86
N LEU A 11 47.99 7.41 22.84
CA LEU A 11 46.92 8.42 22.76
C LEU A 11 46.26 8.45 21.36
N ILE A 12 47.05 8.29 20.29
CA ILE A 12 46.53 8.29 18.91
C ILE A 12 45.69 7.03 18.64
N SER A 13 46.10 5.86 19.15
CA SER A 13 45.31 4.63 19.00
C SER A 13 43.97 4.69 19.74
N LEU A 14 43.91 5.37 20.89
CA LEU A 14 42.67 5.50 21.67
C LEU A 14 41.70 6.49 21.03
N VAL A 15 42.20 7.57 20.41
CA VAL A 15 41.39 8.55 19.67
C VAL A 15 40.83 7.94 18.39
N ILE A 16 41.60 7.13 17.65
CA ILE A 16 41.12 6.45 16.44
C ILE A 16 40.05 5.40 16.77
N PHE A 17 40.20 4.64 17.87
CA PHE A 17 39.17 3.68 18.30
C PHE A 17 37.90 4.37 18.80
N SER A 18 38.03 5.54 19.45
CA SER A 18 36.89 6.37 19.88
C SER A 18 36.16 7.02 18.69
N ILE A 19 36.88 7.39 17.62
CA ILE A 19 36.27 7.96 16.40
C ILE A 19 35.60 6.86 15.55
N LEU A 20 36.12 5.63 15.55
CA LEU A 20 35.46 4.50 14.89
C LEU A 20 34.16 4.06 15.59
N ILE A 21 34.05 4.23 16.91
CA ILE A 21 32.79 3.99 17.65
C ILE A 21 31.73 5.05 17.30
N ILE A 22 32.12 6.25 16.89
CA ILE A 22 31.18 7.29 16.42
C ILE A 22 30.67 7.00 15.00
N TYR A 23 31.36 6.16 14.22
CA TYR A 23 30.97 5.81 12.85
C TYR A 23 30.12 4.53 12.72
N PHE A 24 29.87 3.82 13.82
CA PHE A 24 28.96 2.66 13.87
C PHE A 24 27.75 2.88 14.80
N GLY A 25 27.35 4.15 14.99
CA GLY A 25 26.25 4.55 15.87
C GLY A 25 25.12 5.24 15.12
N GLY A 26 24.45 4.53 14.22
CA GLY A 26 23.24 5.00 13.55
C GLY A 26 22.88 4.09 12.38
N SER A 27 22.28 2.92 12.63
CA SER A 27 21.47 2.35 11.55
C SER A 27 20.41 3.40 11.23
N ASP A 28 20.37 3.87 9.99
CA ASP A 28 19.30 4.73 9.49
C ASP A 28 18.01 3.91 9.55
N ASN A 29 17.38 3.88 10.73
CA ASN A 29 16.13 3.17 10.99
C ASN A 29 14.94 3.95 10.40
N LYS A 30 15.15 4.76 9.36
CA LYS A 30 14.07 5.49 8.72
C LYS A 30 13.28 4.53 7.85
N LEU A 31 11.96 4.66 7.91
CA LEU A 31 11.06 3.97 7.00
C LEU A 31 11.29 4.41 5.55
N ALA A 32 11.38 5.72 5.34
CA ALA A 32 11.37 6.31 4.01
C ALA A 32 12.28 7.54 3.91
N ASN A 33 12.74 7.80 2.69
CA ASN A 33 13.37 9.06 2.30
C ASN A 33 12.84 9.50 0.92
N ILE A 34 11.54 9.74 0.85
CA ILE A 34 10.83 10.07 -0.39
C ILE A 34 10.90 11.58 -0.64
N ASN A 35 11.33 11.99 -1.83
CA ASN A 35 11.22 13.39 -2.24
C ASN A 35 9.78 13.70 -2.66
N LYS A 36 9.06 14.46 -1.83
CA LYS A 36 7.66 14.84 -2.10
C LYS A 36 7.44 15.57 -3.43
N ASN A 37 8.47 16.20 -4.00
CA ASN A 37 8.34 16.93 -5.25
C ASN A 37 8.32 15.98 -6.46
N GLU A 38 8.88 14.77 -6.32
CA GLU A 38 8.94 13.74 -7.36
C GLU A 38 7.68 12.86 -7.37
N VAL A 39 6.93 12.80 -6.27
CA VAL A 39 5.73 11.94 -6.22
C VAL A 39 4.62 12.53 -7.10
N SER A 40 4.26 11.86 -8.19
CA SER A 40 3.15 12.22 -9.08
C SER A 40 1.80 11.70 -8.56
N ARG A 41 1.78 10.48 -8.04
CA ARG A 41 0.61 9.81 -7.47
C ARG A 41 0.99 8.77 -6.42
N ILE A 42 0.02 8.41 -5.59
CA ILE A 42 0.11 7.31 -4.64
C ILE A 42 -1.03 6.34 -4.92
N GLN A 43 -0.74 5.06 -5.04
CA GLN A 43 -1.75 4.02 -5.06
C GLN A 43 -1.74 3.29 -3.72
N VAL A 44 -2.91 3.24 -3.08
CA VAL A 44 -3.12 2.46 -1.87
C VAL A 44 -4.01 1.29 -2.24
N ILE A 45 -3.55 0.07 -1.97
CA ILE A 45 -4.29 -1.17 -2.21
C ILE A 45 -4.63 -1.75 -0.84
N GLY A 46 -5.94 -1.76 -0.59
CA GLY A 46 -6.63 -2.23 0.59
C GLY A 46 -6.55 -3.73 0.77
N THR A 47 -6.68 -4.19 2.01
CA THR A 47 -6.81 -5.62 2.34
C THR A 47 -8.26 -6.09 2.46
N MET A 48 -9.21 -5.19 2.25
CA MET A 48 -10.64 -5.52 2.23
C MET A 48 -10.98 -6.09 0.86
N GLY A 49 -10.70 -7.38 0.70
CA GLY A 49 -10.85 -8.15 -0.53
C GLY A 49 -9.80 -9.25 -0.59
N ASN A 50 -10.16 -10.44 -1.07
CA ASN A 50 -9.14 -11.43 -1.43
C ASN A 50 -8.46 -10.89 -2.71
N PRO A 51 -7.13 -10.67 -2.73
CA PRO A 51 -6.44 -10.10 -3.89
C PRO A 51 -6.59 -10.93 -5.18
N MET A 52 -6.95 -12.22 -5.08
CA MET A 52 -7.32 -13.04 -6.24
C MET A 52 -8.66 -12.63 -6.87
N TYR A 53 -9.50 -11.89 -6.14
CA TYR A 53 -10.86 -11.53 -6.47
C TYR A 53 -11.13 -10.04 -6.31
N GLY A 54 -10.10 -9.20 -6.47
CA GLY A 54 -10.23 -7.76 -6.36
C GLY A 54 -10.01 -7.22 -4.95
N ALA A 55 -9.28 -6.10 -4.88
CA ALA A 55 -9.02 -5.35 -3.68
C ALA A 55 -9.50 -3.90 -3.86
N ASP A 56 -10.07 -3.32 -2.79
CA ASP A 56 -10.34 -1.89 -2.75
C ASP A 56 -9.04 -1.11 -2.93
N SER A 57 -9.03 -0.09 -3.79
CA SER A 57 -7.88 0.78 -3.98
C SER A 57 -8.30 2.22 -4.16
N LYS A 58 -7.39 3.14 -3.81
CA LYS A 58 -7.50 4.57 -4.13
C LYS A 58 -6.23 5.00 -4.87
N ILE A 59 -6.42 5.77 -5.94
CA ILE A 59 -5.34 6.47 -6.65
C ILE A 59 -5.40 7.94 -6.25
N ILE A 60 -4.38 8.37 -5.51
CA ILE A 60 -4.30 9.69 -4.89
C ILE A 60 -3.39 10.58 -5.73
N VAL A 61 -3.98 11.59 -6.37
CA VAL A 61 -3.28 12.58 -7.22
C VAL A 61 -3.29 13.99 -6.63
N ASN A 62 -4.05 14.22 -5.56
CA ASN A 62 -4.11 15.51 -4.89
C ASN A 62 -2.77 15.83 -4.21
N ARG A 63 -2.18 16.99 -4.52
CA ARG A 63 -0.84 17.38 -4.04
C ARG A 63 -0.76 17.56 -2.52
N GLU A 64 -1.82 18.01 -1.87
CA GLU A 64 -1.85 18.18 -0.41
C GLU A 64 -1.91 16.82 0.28
N GLU A 65 -2.76 15.91 -0.21
CA GLU A 65 -2.81 14.53 0.28
C GLU A 65 -1.46 13.83 0.09
N ILE A 66 -0.88 13.91 -1.11
CA ILE A 66 0.46 13.35 -1.40
C ILE A 66 1.50 13.88 -0.42
N LYS A 67 1.51 15.19 -0.16
CA LYS A 67 2.43 15.81 0.81
C LYS A 67 2.24 15.24 2.21
N ASN A 68 0.99 15.03 2.64
CA ASN A 68 0.70 14.46 3.96
C ASN A 68 1.18 13.01 4.06
N PHE A 69 0.92 12.19 3.04
CA PHE A 69 1.47 10.83 2.95
C PHE A 69 3.00 10.84 3.02
N VAL A 70 3.67 11.61 2.17
CA VAL A 70 5.13 11.64 2.15
C VAL A 70 5.71 12.11 3.48
N ASN A 71 5.13 13.13 4.11
CA ASN A 71 5.55 13.59 5.44
C ASN A 71 5.39 12.48 6.49
N THR A 72 4.25 11.78 6.51
CA THR A 72 4.02 10.66 7.42
C THR A 72 5.06 9.55 7.20
N PHE A 73 5.25 9.07 5.97
CA PHE A 73 6.21 8.00 5.68
C PHE A 73 7.66 8.40 6.02
N ASN A 74 8.08 9.62 5.68
CA ASN A 74 9.40 10.13 6.00
C ASN A 74 9.62 10.37 7.50
N SER A 75 8.55 10.47 8.30
CA SER A 75 8.63 10.53 9.76
C SER A 75 8.73 9.15 10.43
N GLY A 76 8.49 8.08 9.66
CA GLY A 76 8.47 6.72 10.18
C GLY A 76 9.86 6.24 10.61
N GLU A 77 9.95 5.69 11.81
CA GLU A 77 11.13 5.01 12.34
C GLU A 77 10.83 3.52 12.53
N ILE A 78 11.61 2.66 11.86
CA ILE A 78 11.58 1.20 12.01
C ILE A 78 12.17 0.85 13.37
N GLY A 79 11.35 0.21 14.19
CA GLY A 79 11.69 -0.23 15.53
C GLY A 79 12.10 -1.69 15.59
N LYS A 80 11.82 -2.30 16.75
CA LYS A 80 12.11 -3.72 16.99
C LYS A 80 11.24 -4.64 16.13
N LYS A 81 11.77 -5.84 15.87
CA LYS A 81 11.03 -6.95 15.30
C LYS A 81 9.78 -7.27 16.14
N VAL A 82 8.67 -7.54 15.45
CA VAL A 82 7.36 -7.89 16.01
C VAL A 82 7.37 -9.37 16.40
N LYS A 83 6.70 -9.70 17.50
CA LYS A 83 6.53 -11.10 17.91
C LYS A 83 5.41 -11.72 17.06
N GLU A 84 5.55 -13.00 16.70
CA GLU A 84 4.56 -13.69 15.84
C GLU A 84 3.11 -13.53 16.32
N LYS A 85 2.88 -13.62 17.62
CA LYS A 85 1.55 -13.45 18.23
C LYS A 85 0.89 -12.08 18.01
N ASP A 86 1.67 -11.06 17.69
CA ASP A 86 1.22 -9.68 17.49
C ASP A 86 1.02 -9.39 15.98
N ILE A 87 1.36 -10.34 15.11
CA ILE A 87 1.11 -10.30 13.66
C ILE A 87 -0.33 -10.74 13.42
N LEU A 88 -1.11 -9.90 12.77
CA LEU A 88 -2.48 -10.22 12.38
C LEU A 88 -2.49 -11.12 11.15
N ILE A 89 -3.42 -12.09 11.14
CA ILE A 89 -3.67 -12.94 9.98
C ILE A 89 -4.58 -12.18 9.02
N GLY A 90 -4.08 -11.90 7.82
CA GLY A 90 -4.81 -11.21 6.77
C GLY A 90 -3.87 -10.83 5.63
N PHE A 91 -4.44 -10.26 4.56
CA PHE A 91 -3.65 -9.71 3.47
C PHE A 91 -2.90 -8.45 3.91
N SER A 92 -1.87 -8.06 3.17
CA SER A 92 -1.08 -6.85 3.45
C SER A 92 -1.65 -5.62 2.74
N ASN A 93 -1.68 -4.48 3.44
CA ASN A 93 -1.98 -3.20 2.77
C ASN A 93 -0.74 -2.72 2.06
N LYS A 94 -0.92 -2.32 0.81
CA LYS A 94 0.17 -1.91 -0.06
C LYS A 94 0.08 -0.42 -0.38
N TYR A 95 1.16 0.31 -0.15
CA TYR A 95 1.28 1.73 -0.48
C TYR A 95 2.40 1.89 -1.50
N ILE A 96 2.05 2.38 -2.69
CA ILE A 96 2.97 2.51 -3.82
C ILE A 96 3.05 3.97 -4.23
N PHE A 97 4.26 4.52 -4.23
CA PHE A 97 4.56 5.90 -4.62
C PHE A 97 5.14 5.89 -6.02
N PHE A 98 4.66 6.79 -6.87
CA PHE A 98 5.09 6.90 -8.26
C PHE A 98 5.68 8.27 -8.55
N ASP A 99 6.68 8.29 -9.42
CA ASP A 99 7.07 9.45 -10.23
C ASP A 99 6.66 9.14 -11.66
N GLU A 100 5.72 9.92 -12.20
CA GLU A 100 4.97 9.57 -13.42
C GLU A 100 4.47 8.09 -13.36
N ASP A 101 5.01 7.23 -14.22
CA ASP A 101 4.69 5.80 -14.29
C ASP A 101 5.68 4.90 -13.54
N LYS A 102 6.76 5.46 -13.00
CA LYS A 102 7.81 4.71 -12.30
C LYS A 102 7.49 4.57 -10.82
N VAL A 103 7.52 3.34 -10.31
CA VAL A 103 7.50 3.08 -8.86
C VAL A 103 8.80 3.58 -8.24
N ILE A 104 8.69 4.49 -7.27
CA ILE A 104 9.83 5.06 -6.54
C ILE A 104 9.91 4.57 -5.09
N ALA A 105 8.79 4.11 -4.52
CA ALA A 105 8.78 3.45 -3.22
C ALA A 105 7.54 2.55 -3.06
N GLU A 106 7.69 1.46 -2.32
CA GLU A 106 6.62 0.50 -2.04
C GLU A 106 6.72 0.03 -0.58
N TYR A 107 5.58 -0.04 0.10
CA TYR A 107 5.52 -0.47 1.50
C TYR A 107 4.34 -1.42 1.72
N ASN A 108 4.61 -2.53 2.41
CA ASN A 108 3.64 -3.58 2.69
C ASN A 108 3.41 -3.69 4.20
N PHE A 109 2.21 -3.33 4.66
CA PHE A 109 1.84 -3.35 6.07
C PHE A 109 1.07 -4.61 6.44
N ASN A 110 1.11 -4.99 7.71
CA ASN A 110 0.34 -6.11 8.22
C ASN A 110 -1.14 -5.72 8.39
N VAL A 111 -1.98 -6.17 7.45
CA VAL A 111 -3.41 -5.82 7.41
C VAL A 111 -3.58 -4.29 7.47
N ASN A 112 -4.63 -3.76 8.12
CA ASN A 112 -4.88 -2.33 8.30
C ASN A 112 -3.98 -1.69 9.37
N ASN A 113 -3.11 -2.46 10.02
CA ASN A 113 -2.21 -1.94 11.04
C ASN A 113 -0.95 -1.37 10.41
N THR A 114 -1.01 -0.07 10.07
CA THR A 114 0.09 0.66 9.45
C THR A 114 1.25 0.99 10.40
N ASN A 115 1.20 0.52 11.66
CA ASN A 115 2.33 0.52 12.59
C ASN A 115 3.14 -0.79 12.54
N ILE A 116 2.78 -1.74 11.69
CA ILE A 116 3.54 -2.99 11.51
C ILE A 116 3.83 -3.17 10.03
N ILE A 117 5.12 -3.14 9.66
CA ILE A 117 5.58 -3.31 8.28
C ILE A 117 6.22 -4.67 8.06
N GLY A 118 5.99 -5.26 6.90
CA GLY A 118 6.71 -6.43 6.42
C GLY A 118 7.96 -6.02 5.61
N ILE A 119 9.12 -6.53 6.00
CA ILE A 119 10.42 -6.32 5.34
C ILE A 119 11.12 -7.68 5.29
N ASP A 120 11.47 -8.15 4.09
CA ASP A 120 12.21 -9.40 3.87
C ASP A 120 11.63 -10.63 4.59
N GLY A 121 10.29 -10.74 4.63
CA GLY A 121 9.58 -11.84 5.28
C GLY A 121 9.42 -11.70 6.80
N GLU A 122 9.91 -10.61 7.37
CA GLU A 122 9.86 -10.33 8.80
C GLU A 122 9.03 -9.07 9.09
N PHE A 123 8.49 -8.97 10.31
CA PHE A 123 7.65 -7.84 10.68
C PHE A 123 8.31 -6.95 11.72
N TYR A 124 8.18 -5.64 11.55
CA TYR A 124 8.78 -4.62 12.42
C TYR A 124 7.74 -3.58 12.83
N TYR A 125 7.86 -3.08 14.05
CA TYR A 125 7.05 -1.93 14.47
C TYR A 125 7.54 -0.67 13.76
N ILE A 126 6.62 0.20 13.37
CA ILE A 126 6.92 1.56 12.95
C ILE A 126 6.38 2.53 13.98
N LYS A 127 7.17 3.57 14.25
CA LYS A 127 6.75 4.73 15.01
C LYS A 127 6.77 5.96 14.11
N TYR A 128 5.64 6.64 14.00
CA TYR A 128 5.51 7.90 13.28
C TYR A 128 5.56 9.10 14.24
N ASP A 129 5.70 10.32 13.69
CA ASP A 129 5.48 11.53 14.46
C ASP A 129 4.02 11.59 14.94
N LYS A 130 3.82 11.76 16.25
CA LYS A 130 2.50 11.81 16.89
C LYS A 130 1.63 12.98 16.44
N LYS A 131 2.21 13.99 15.79
CA LYS A 131 1.48 15.13 15.22
C LYS A 131 0.91 14.84 13.83
N LEU A 132 1.30 13.74 13.22
CA LEU A 132 0.85 13.32 11.90
C LEU A 132 -0.18 12.20 12.01
N GLU A 133 -1.02 12.10 10.99
CA GLU A 133 -1.95 11.01 10.82
C GLU A 133 -1.20 9.75 10.35
N LEU A 134 -1.67 8.59 10.78
CA LEU A 134 -1.16 7.31 10.32
C LEU A 134 -1.51 7.07 8.85
N PRO A 135 -0.74 6.25 8.10
CA PRO A 135 -1.04 5.95 6.70
C PRO A 135 -2.46 5.43 6.45
N ASN A 136 -3.01 4.63 7.38
CA ASN A 136 -4.38 4.14 7.25
C ASN A 136 -5.43 5.25 7.46
N GLU A 137 -5.16 6.20 8.37
CA GLU A 137 -6.07 7.33 8.61
C GLU A 137 -6.11 8.26 7.40
N LEU A 138 -4.95 8.50 6.77
CA LEU A 138 -4.84 9.26 5.53
C LEU A 138 -5.62 8.58 4.39
N TYR A 139 -5.53 7.25 4.29
CA TYR A 139 -6.27 6.47 3.29
C TYR A 139 -7.80 6.61 3.50
N GLU A 140 -8.28 6.43 4.73
CA GLU A 140 -9.72 6.54 5.03
C GLU A 140 -10.26 7.95 4.76
N LYS A 141 -9.49 9.00 5.11
CA LYS A 141 -9.86 10.41 4.88
C LYS A 141 -9.74 10.86 3.43
N SER A 142 -8.97 10.15 2.61
CA SER A 142 -8.77 10.53 1.21
C SER A 142 -10.10 10.59 0.46
N LYS A 143 -10.28 11.68 -0.30
CA LYS A 143 -11.46 11.92 -1.15
C LYS A 143 -11.37 11.21 -2.50
N SER A 144 -10.25 10.55 -2.77
CA SER A 144 -10.04 9.79 -4.00
C SER A 144 -11.09 8.70 -4.13
N GLN A 145 -11.61 8.51 -5.33
CA GLN A 145 -12.59 7.48 -5.62
C GLN A 145 -12.01 6.10 -5.29
N LYS A 146 -12.82 5.27 -4.63
CA LYS A 146 -12.53 3.87 -4.42
C LYS A 146 -12.78 3.11 -5.72
N ILE A 147 -11.78 2.38 -6.18
CA ILE A 147 -11.81 1.47 -7.32
C ILE A 147 -11.51 0.05 -6.84
N VAL A 148 -11.78 -0.94 -7.68
CA VAL A 148 -11.36 -2.32 -7.43
C VAL A 148 -10.19 -2.64 -8.36
N VAL A 149 -9.14 -3.24 -7.81
CA VAL A 149 -7.92 -3.60 -8.54
C VAL A 149 -7.58 -5.07 -8.36
N ASP A 150 -6.87 -5.65 -9.31
CA ASP A 150 -6.28 -6.99 -9.17
C ASP A 150 -5.09 -6.99 -8.18
N SER A 151 -4.45 -8.15 -8.01
CA SER A 151 -3.28 -8.32 -7.15
C SER A 151 -2.05 -7.48 -7.55
N ASN A 152 -1.99 -7.00 -8.79
CA ASN A 152 -0.92 -6.14 -9.29
C ASN A 152 -1.25 -4.65 -9.13
N GLY A 153 -2.47 -4.30 -8.69
CA GLY A 153 -2.95 -2.93 -8.64
C GLY A 153 -3.53 -2.44 -9.96
N THR A 154 -3.81 -3.32 -10.92
CA THR A 154 -4.47 -2.96 -12.17
C THR A 154 -5.97 -2.77 -11.93
N PRO A 155 -6.58 -1.65 -12.32
CA PRO A 155 -8.04 -1.48 -12.25
C PRO A 155 -8.77 -2.62 -12.98
N MET A 156 -9.74 -3.21 -12.29
CA MET A 156 -10.59 -4.24 -12.88
C MET A 156 -11.77 -3.59 -13.61
N ASP A 157 -12.09 -4.10 -14.80
CA ASP A 157 -13.30 -3.71 -15.51
C ASP A 157 -14.48 -4.56 -15.02
N LEU A 158 -15.46 -3.90 -14.40
CA LEU A 158 -16.51 -4.54 -13.63
C LEU A 158 -17.89 -4.19 -14.16
N VAL A 159 -18.82 -5.13 -14.05
CA VAL A 159 -20.23 -4.91 -14.29
C VAL A 159 -21.06 -5.46 -13.14
N ARG A 160 -22.14 -4.77 -12.78
CA ARG A 160 -23.05 -5.20 -11.71
C ARG A 160 -24.34 -5.75 -12.31
N TYR A 161 -24.78 -6.90 -11.83
CA TYR A 161 -26.06 -7.51 -12.21
C TYR A 161 -26.65 -8.26 -11.01
N ASN A 162 -27.94 -8.09 -10.72
CA ASN A 162 -28.63 -8.74 -9.59
C ASN A 162 -27.92 -8.63 -8.24
N ASN A 163 -27.41 -7.43 -7.91
CA ASN A 163 -26.62 -7.15 -6.70
C ASN A 163 -25.28 -7.86 -6.59
N GLU A 164 -24.89 -8.62 -7.61
CA GLU A 164 -23.58 -9.25 -7.73
C GLU A 164 -22.69 -8.42 -8.67
N THR A 165 -21.38 -8.47 -8.46
CA THR A 165 -20.38 -7.80 -9.30
C THR A 165 -19.58 -8.84 -10.05
N TYR A 166 -19.32 -8.62 -11.34
CA TYR A 166 -18.61 -9.55 -12.20
C TYR A 166 -17.46 -8.85 -12.91
N VAL A 167 -16.40 -9.60 -13.22
CA VAL A 167 -15.29 -9.12 -14.06
C VAL A 167 -15.71 -9.28 -15.52
N LYS A 168 -15.72 -8.18 -16.29
CA LYS A 168 -16.23 -8.22 -17.67
C LYS A 168 -15.43 -9.17 -18.56
N SER A 169 -14.12 -9.25 -18.38
CA SER A 169 -13.26 -10.16 -19.15
C SER A 169 -13.51 -11.65 -18.88
N GLU A 170 -14.23 -11.99 -17.82
CA GLU A 170 -14.61 -13.37 -17.50
C GLU A 170 -15.98 -13.74 -18.07
N LEU A 171 -16.77 -12.75 -18.49
CA LEU A 171 -18.08 -12.95 -19.09
C LEU A 171 -17.98 -13.02 -20.63
N PRO A 172 -18.88 -13.77 -21.29
CA PRO A 172 -19.06 -13.65 -22.73
C PRO A 172 -19.38 -12.21 -23.14
N GLU A 173 -18.84 -11.73 -24.26
CA GLU A 173 -19.03 -10.35 -24.75
C GLU A 173 -20.52 -9.97 -24.85
N ILE A 174 -21.35 -10.85 -25.43
CA ILE A 174 -22.79 -10.66 -25.54
C ILE A 174 -23.49 -10.53 -24.17
N THR A 175 -22.95 -11.18 -23.15
CA THR A 175 -23.47 -11.09 -21.77
C THR A 175 -23.12 -9.74 -21.17
N VAL A 176 -21.91 -9.24 -21.39
CA VAL A 176 -21.50 -7.90 -20.96
C VAL A 176 -22.38 -6.83 -21.60
N GLU A 177 -22.51 -6.85 -22.93
CA GLU A 177 -23.34 -5.89 -23.68
C GLU A 177 -24.79 -5.91 -23.20
N TRP A 178 -25.36 -7.09 -22.97
CA TRP A 178 -26.72 -7.22 -22.46
C TRP A 178 -26.86 -6.65 -21.05
N ILE A 179 -25.92 -6.90 -20.13
CA ILE A 179 -25.98 -6.36 -18.76
C ILE A 179 -25.86 -4.83 -18.81
N GLU A 180 -24.96 -4.28 -19.62
CA GLU A 180 -24.80 -2.84 -19.76
C GLU A 180 -26.05 -2.17 -20.35
N TRP A 181 -26.65 -2.78 -21.38
CA TRP A 181 -27.94 -2.37 -21.91
C TRP A 181 -29.03 -2.45 -20.83
N PHE A 182 -29.16 -3.58 -20.13
CA PHE A 182 -30.16 -3.77 -19.08
C PHE A 182 -30.04 -2.73 -17.96
N ASN A 183 -28.82 -2.42 -17.53
CA ASN A 183 -28.53 -1.41 -16.51
C ASN A 183 -28.83 0.02 -16.97
N SER A 184 -28.88 0.27 -18.28
CA SER A 184 -29.27 1.57 -18.84
C SER A 184 -30.79 1.80 -18.85
N LEU A 185 -31.58 0.74 -18.69
CA LEU A 185 -33.05 0.80 -18.67
C LEU A 185 -33.58 1.39 -17.35
N SER A 186 -34.78 1.98 -17.41
CA SER A 186 -35.52 2.37 -16.20
C SER A 186 -35.94 1.15 -15.38
N SER A 187 -36.23 1.33 -14.10
CA SER A 187 -36.68 0.21 -13.23
C SER A 187 -37.92 -0.50 -13.74
N SER A 188 -38.85 0.22 -14.40
CA SER A 188 -40.04 -0.40 -15.02
C SER A 188 -39.71 -1.24 -16.25
N GLU A 189 -38.75 -0.80 -17.06
CA GLU A 189 -38.29 -1.54 -18.24
C GLU A 189 -37.48 -2.79 -17.84
N GLN A 190 -36.63 -2.66 -16.81
CA GLN A 190 -35.94 -3.79 -16.21
C GLN A 190 -36.94 -4.84 -15.69
N ALA A 191 -38.01 -4.42 -15.02
CA ALA A 191 -39.01 -5.32 -14.46
C ALA A 191 -39.81 -6.14 -15.49
N VAL A 192 -39.91 -5.65 -16.74
CA VAL A 192 -40.62 -6.36 -17.82
C VAL A 192 -39.68 -7.07 -18.79
N THR A 193 -38.37 -6.97 -18.59
CA THR A 193 -37.37 -7.68 -19.40
C THR A 193 -37.30 -9.14 -18.95
N SER A 194 -37.68 -10.07 -19.84
CA SER A 194 -37.77 -11.50 -19.54
C SER A 194 -36.59 -12.33 -20.04
N TYR A 195 -35.84 -11.82 -21.01
CA TYR A 195 -34.65 -12.50 -21.54
C TYR A 195 -33.44 -12.19 -20.67
N VAL A 196 -32.74 -13.24 -20.20
CA VAL A 196 -31.45 -13.14 -19.53
C VAL A 196 -30.49 -14.07 -20.27
N PRO A 197 -29.37 -13.58 -20.81
CA PRO A 197 -28.37 -14.43 -21.46
C PRO A 197 -27.73 -15.36 -20.43
N ASN A 198 -27.21 -16.50 -20.90
CA ASN A 198 -26.47 -17.41 -20.04
C ASN A 198 -25.19 -16.71 -19.55
N LEU A 199 -25.06 -16.54 -18.23
CA LEU A 199 -23.87 -15.96 -17.60
C LEU A 199 -22.64 -16.90 -17.70
N GLY A 200 -22.84 -18.15 -18.14
CA GLY A 200 -21.83 -19.22 -18.05
C GLY A 200 -21.66 -19.70 -16.61
N ASP A 201 -20.66 -20.53 -16.36
CA ASP A 201 -20.28 -20.97 -15.01
C ASP A 201 -19.42 -19.91 -14.27
N VAL A 202 -19.59 -18.63 -14.61
CA VAL A 202 -18.79 -17.51 -14.09
C VAL A 202 -19.34 -17.10 -12.73
N LYS A 203 -18.46 -17.04 -11.72
CA LYS A 203 -18.83 -16.68 -10.36
C LYS A 203 -18.74 -15.16 -10.16
N PRO A 204 -19.59 -14.57 -9.30
CA PRO A 204 -19.40 -13.21 -8.86
C PRO A 204 -18.01 -12.98 -8.27
N LEU A 205 -17.53 -11.75 -8.41
CA LEU A 205 -16.32 -11.26 -7.77
C LEU A 205 -16.37 -11.55 -6.26
N GLY A 206 -15.37 -12.29 -5.76
CA GLY A 206 -15.25 -12.65 -4.36
C GLY A 206 -15.90 -13.98 -3.97
N GLN A 207 -16.50 -14.71 -4.91
CA GLN A 207 -17.11 -16.02 -4.64
C GLN A 207 -16.33 -17.17 -5.32
N ASN A 208 -16.00 -18.18 -4.51
CA ASN A 208 -15.52 -19.51 -4.94
C ASN A 208 -16.46 -20.58 -4.40
#